data_AF-A0A7Z0T9Q8-F1
#
_entry.id   AF-A0A7Z0T9Q8-F1
#
_cell.length_a   1.000
_cell.length_b   1.000
_cell.length_c   1.000
_cell.angle_alpha   90.00
_cell.angle_beta   90.00
_cell.angle_gamma   90.00
#
_symmetry.space_group_name_H-M   'P 1'
#
loop_
_entity.id
_entity.type
_entity.pdbx_description
1 polymer ?
#
loop_
_entity_poly.entity_id
_entity_poly.type
_entity_poly.pdbx_seq_one_letter_code
_entity_poly.pdbx_strand_id
1 'polypeptide(L)'
;MKRYIFLMFYLLLLSCSSIENKATITNFEKKIISNEVIKVQNEIIDLAKIDNKDEIKKRIVTTLKNEMILSHLSNYNFSEFIIMFSEELEVLSSNKVKSILLINYETETWYFDIIWEKEDNNWMISSVEFE
;
A
#
# COMPACT_ATOMS: atom_id res chain seq x y z
N MET A 1 -18.32 -0.91 -43.27
CA MET A 1 -17.04 -0.51 -42.61
C MET A 1 -17.16 -0.24 -41.12
N LYS A 2 -18.21 0.43 -40.61
CA LYS A 2 -18.38 0.70 -39.16
C LYS A 2 -18.37 -0.53 -38.24
N ARG A 3 -18.85 -1.69 -38.73
CA ARG A 3 -18.96 -2.94 -37.94
C ARG A 3 -17.60 -3.63 -37.70
N TYR A 4 -16.61 -3.40 -38.56
CA TYR A 4 -15.26 -3.99 -38.42
C TYR A 4 -14.36 -3.16 -37.50
N ILE A 5 -14.62 -1.85 -37.38
CA ILE A 5 -13.89 -0.96 -36.45
C ILE A 5 -14.20 -1.36 -35.00
N PHE A 6 -15.47 -1.63 -34.68
CA PHE A 6 -15.85 -2.12 -33.35
C PHE A 6 -15.22 -3.48 -33.01
N LEU A 7 -15.07 -4.37 -33.99
CA LEU A 7 -14.44 -5.68 -33.81
C LEU A 7 -12.94 -5.55 -33.48
N MET A 8 -12.26 -4.59 -34.12
CA MET A 8 -10.84 -4.32 -33.88
C MET A 8 -10.59 -3.76 -32.48
N PHE A 9 -11.46 -2.89 -31.98
CA PHE A 9 -11.42 -2.41 -30.60
C PHE A 9 -11.72 -3.52 -29.58
N TYR A 10 -12.63 -4.45 -29.90
CA TYR A 10 -12.95 -5.56 -29.01
C TYR A 10 -11.79 -6.56 -28.86
N LEU A 11 -11.03 -6.79 -29.94
CA LEU A 11 -9.86 -7.69 -29.93
C LEU A 11 -8.68 -7.14 -29.12
N LEU A 12 -8.52 -5.81 -29.04
CA LEU A 12 -7.50 -5.17 -28.19
C LEU A 12 -7.79 -5.31 -26.68
N LEU A 13 -9.05 -5.54 -26.30
CA LEU A 13 -9.43 -5.75 -24.89
C LEU A 13 -9.16 -7.18 -24.39
N LEU A 14 -9.00 -8.15 -25.29
CA LEU A 14 -8.80 -9.57 -24.94
C LEU A 14 -7.31 -9.97 -24.83
N SER A 15 -6.37 -9.14 -25.28
CA SER A 15 -4.95 -9.51 -25.35
C SER A 15 -4.14 -9.22 -24.09
N CYS A 16 -4.76 -8.76 -23.00
CA CYS A 16 -4.04 -8.41 -21.77
C CYS A 16 -4.36 -9.33 -20.58
N SER A 17 -4.69 -10.60 -20.82
CA SER A 17 -4.67 -11.63 -19.77
C SER A 17 -3.25 -12.19 -19.67
N SER A 18 -2.39 -11.52 -18.89
CA SER A 18 -1.13 -12.11 -18.46
C SER A 18 -1.42 -13.34 -17.61
N ILE A 19 -0.92 -14.50 -18.03
CA ILE A 19 -0.90 -15.71 -17.22
C ILE A 19 -0.02 -15.40 -16.01
N GLU A 20 -0.65 -15.16 -14.85
CA GLU A 20 0.06 -15.05 -13.58
C GLU A 20 0.65 -16.41 -13.25
N ASN A 21 1.95 -16.57 -13.51
CA ASN A 21 2.75 -17.62 -12.90
C ASN A 21 2.80 -17.35 -11.40
N LYS A 22 1.87 -17.92 -10.64
CA LYS A 22 1.94 -17.96 -9.17
C LYS A 22 3.11 -18.86 -8.76
N ALA A 23 4.32 -18.31 -8.78
CA ALA A 23 5.45 -18.93 -8.11
C ALA A 23 5.08 -19.07 -6.63
N THR A 24 5.10 -20.30 -6.11
CA THR A 24 4.80 -20.58 -4.71
C THR A 24 5.93 -20.03 -3.84
N ILE A 25 5.63 -19.04 -3.00
CA ILE A 25 6.59 -18.39 -2.10
C ILE A 25 6.78 -19.26 -0.86
N THR A 26 8.03 -19.54 -0.53
CA THR A 26 8.41 -20.33 0.65
C THR A 26 8.20 -19.54 1.94
N ASN A 27 8.04 -20.24 3.07
CA ASN A 27 7.92 -19.60 4.38
C ASN A 27 9.16 -18.76 4.74
N PHE A 28 10.34 -19.17 4.27
CA PHE A 28 11.58 -18.42 4.45
C PHE A 28 11.55 -17.08 3.71
N GLU A 29 11.13 -17.08 2.44
CA GLU A 29 10.97 -15.85 1.65
C GLU A 29 9.90 -14.93 2.25
N LYS A 30 8.76 -15.50 2.70
CA LYS A 30 7.73 -14.71 3.40
C LYS A 30 8.31 -13.98 4.61
N LYS A 31 9.12 -14.66 5.43
CA LYS A 31 9.76 -14.04 6.59
C LYS A 31 10.71 -12.90 6.21
N ILE A 32 11.49 -13.06 5.13
CA ILE A 32 12.37 -12.00 4.63
C ILE A 32 11.53 -10.79 4.20
N ILE A 33 10.51 -11.01 3.38
CA ILE A 33 9.62 -9.96 2.88
C ILE A 33 8.92 -9.23 4.04
N SER A 34 8.36 -9.97 5.00
CA SER A 34 7.73 -9.39 6.19
C SER A 34 8.70 -8.51 6.98
N ASN A 35 9.94 -8.96 7.19
CA ASN A 35 10.94 -8.16 7.90
C ASN A 35 11.31 -6.87 7.16
N GLU A 36 11.38 -6.90 5.82
CA GLU A 36 11.62 -5.70 5.01
C GLU A 36 10.47 -4.69 5.17
N VAL A 37 9.22 -5.16 5.11
CA VAL A 37 8.03 -4.29 5.27
C VAL A 37 7.94 -3.73 6.69
N ILE A 38 8.17 -4.54 7.73
CA ILE A 38 8.19 -4.11 9.14
C ILE A 38 9.23 -2.99 9.35
N LYS A 39 10.38 -3.09 8.68
CA LYS A 39 11.39 -2.02 8.76
C LYS A 39 10.84 -0.70 8.23
N VAL A 40 10.16 -0.70 7.08
CA VAL A 40 9.55 0.51 6.51
C VAL A 40 8.40 1.03 7.37
N GLN A 41 7.60 0.14 7.97
CA GLN A 41 6.56 0.51 8.94
C GLN A 41 7.14 1.27 10.13
N ASN A 42 8.24 0.77 10.71
CA ASN A 42 8.93 1.43 11.82
C ASN A 42 9.49 2.79 11.41
N GLU A 43 10.07 2.91 10.21
CA GLU A 43 10.52 4.20 9.68
C GLU A 43 9.37 5.22 9.56
N ILE A 44 8.20 4.79 9.08
CA ILE A 44 7.00 5.65 9.00
C ILE A 44 6.55 6.09 10.40
N ILE A 45 6.52 5.16 11.38
CA ILE A 45 6.18 5.48 12.77
C ILE A 45 7.15 6.52 13.34
N ASP A 46 8.46 6.36 13.12
CA ASP A 46 9.46 7.28 13.63
C ASP A 46 9.39 8.66 12.97
N LEU A 47 9.10 8.73 11.67
CA LEU A 47 8.84 9.99 10.96
C LEU A 47 7.57 10.67 11.48
N ALA A 48 6.52 9.91 11.80
CA ALA A 48 5.27 10.47 12.32
C ALA A 48 5.45 11.11 13.71
N LYS A 49 6.28 10.51 14.59
CA LYS A 49 6.60 11.07 15.91
C LYS A 49 7.20 12.48 15.85
N ILE A 50 7.82 12.85 14.72
CA ILE A 50 8.41 14.17 14.49
C ILE A 50 7.63 15.01 13.46
N ASP A 51 6.38 14.61 13.16
CA ASP A 51 5.49 15.27 12.19
C ASP A 51 6.07 15.44 10.78
N ASN A 52 6.98 14.55 10.34
CA ASN A 52 7.63 14.65 9.04
C ASN A 52 6.76 14.06 7.92
N LYS A 53 5.67 14.76 7.61
CA LYS A 53 4.67 14.35 6.59
C LYS A 53 5.26 14.22 5.19
N ASP A 54 6.23 15.06 4.83
CA ASP A 54 6.83 15.08 3.50
C ASP A 54 7.60 13.79 3.21
N GLU A 55 8.38 13.28 4.18
CA GLU A 55 9.07 12.00 4.02
C GLU A 55 8.11 10.81 4.05
N ILE A 56 7.04 10.85 4.87
CA ILE A 56 6.01 9.81 4.87
C ILE A 56 5.32 9.76 3.50
N LYS A 57 4.99 10.91 2.91
CA LYS A 57 4.34 10.98 1.59
C LYS A 57 5.16 10.30 0.50
N LYS A 58 6.50 10.32 0.57
CA LYS A 58 7.38 9.61 -0.38
C LYS A 58 7.27 8.09 -0.30
N ARG A 59 6.71 7.54 0.78
CA ARG A 59 6.45 6.10 0.93
C ARG A 59 5.10 5.67 0.36
N ILE A 60 4.34 6.57 -0.25
CA ILE A 60 2.97 6.32 -0.69
C ILE A 60 2.85 6.61 -2.18
N VAL A 61 2.37 5.63 -2.94
CA VAL A 61 2.09 5.78 -4.37
C VAL A 61 1.02 6.85 -4.55
N THR A 62 1.25 7.75 -5.50
CA THR A 62 0.30 8.82 -5.83
C THR A 62 -0.89 8.25 -6.59
N THR A 63 -1.96 7.95 -5.87
CA THR A 63 -3.27 7.57 -6.42
C THR A 63 -4.33 8.51 -5.87
N LEU A 64 -5.43 8.70 -6.61
CA LEU A 64 -6.51 9.60 -6.18
C LEU A 64 -7.03 9.28 -4.76
N LYS A 65 -7.19 7.98 -4.44
CA LYS A 65 -7.67 7.53 -3.13
C LYS A 65 -6.65 7.81 -2.02
N ASN A 66 -5.37 7.50 -2.27
CA ASN A 66 -4.31 7.77 -1.31
C ASN A 66 -4.16 9.27 -1.05
N GLU A 67 -4.27 10.11 -2.09
CA GLU A 67 -4.22 11.56 -1.95
C GLU A 67 -5.37 12.13 -1.13
N MET A 68 -6.60 11.61 -1.29
CA MET A 68 -7.74 12.03 -0.47
C MET A 68 -7.52 11.72 1.01
N ILE A 69 -7.06 10.51 1.33
CA ILE A 69 -6.78 10.10 2.71
C ILE A 69 -5.63 10.92 3.30
N LEU A 70 -4.53 11.09 2.55
CA LEU A 70 -3.40 11.91 2.99
C LEU A 70 -3.79 13.36 3.18
N SER A 71 -4.60 13.92 2.29
CA SER A 71 -5.09 15.30 2.43
C SER A 71 -5.93 15.45 3.69
N HIS A 72 -6.77 14.46 4.02
CA HIS A 72 -7.54 14.49 5.26
C HIS A 72 -6.62 14.44 6.49
N LEU A 73 -5.71 13.44 6.55
CA LEU A 73 -4.78 13.27 7.68
C LEU A 73 -3.82 14.45 7.82
N SER A 74 -3.39 15.08 6.73
CA SER A 74 -2.40 16.18 6.74
C SER A 74 -2.83 17.40 7.55
N ASN A 75 -4.13 17.55 7.84
CA ASN A 75 -4.67 18.62 8.68
C ASN A 75 -4.33 18.46 10.17
N TYR A 76 -3.92 17.27 10.59
CA TYR A 76 -3.58 16.94 11.97
C TYR A 76 -2.07 16.94 12.19
N ASN A 77 -1.63 17.09 13.44
CA ASN A 77 -0.23 16.89 13.82
C ASN A 77 0.05 15.40 14.06
N PHE A 78 0.88 14.77 13.22
CA PHE A 78 1.14 13.34 13.29
C PHE A 78 1.89 12.94 14.57
N SER A 79 2.58 13.86 15.24
CA SER A 79 3.23 13.56 16.52
C SER A 79 2.23 13.26 17.63
N GLU A 80 0.96 13.65 17.44
CA GLU A 80 -0.14 13.39 18.38
C GLU A 80 -0.85 12.06 18.09
N PHE A 81 -0.51 11.39 16.99
CA PHE A 81 -1.08 10.10 16.63
C PHE A 81 -0.41 8.95 17.38
N ILE A 82 -1.20 7.95 17.78
CA ILE A 82 -0.70 6.62 18.08
C ILE A 82 -0.89 5.77 16.84
N ILE A 83 0.22 5.46 16.16
CA ILE A 83 0.26 4.67 14.92
C ILE A 83 0.70 3.26 15.24
N MET A 84 -0.06 2.26 14.76
CA MET A 84 0.24 0.85 14.93
C MET A 84 -0.03 0.09 13.64
N PHE A 85 0.93 -0.72 13.19
CA PHE A 85 0.72 -1.70 12.13
C PHE A 85 0.47 -3.09 12.74
N SER A 86 -0.27 -3.95 12.04
CA SER A 86 -0.45 -5.35 12.46
C SER A 86 0.88 -6.10 12.47
N GLU A 87 1.10 -6.89 13.53
CA GLU A 87 2.26 -7.79 13.62
C GLU A 87 2.21 -8.89 12.56
N GLU A 88 1.00 -9.39 12.28
CA GLU A 88 0.77 -10.36 11.21
C GLU A 88 0.64 -9.62 9.86
N LEU A 89 1.51 -10.03 8.92
CA LEU A 89 1.51 -9.56 7.54
C LEU A 89 1.09 -10.69 6.61
N GLU A 90 0.18 -10.40 5.69
CA GLU A 90 -0.22 -11.35 4.65
C GLU A 90 0.64 -11.14 3.40
N VAL A 91 1.63 -12.01 3.21
CA VAL A 91 2.49 -11.99 2.01
C VAL A 91 1.76 -12.64 0.84
N LEU A 92 1.30 -11.80 -0.09
CA LEU A 92 0.52 -12.19 -1.27
C LEU A 92 1.42 -12.62 -2.43
N SER A 93 2.54 -11.92 -2.63
CA SER A 93 3.58 -12.23 -3.63
C SER A 93 4.97 -11.75 -3.16
N SER A 94 6.00 -11.96 -3.97
CA SER A 94 7.38 -11.52 -3.64
C SER A 94 7.52 -9.99 -3.59
N ASN A 95 6.56 -9.29 -4.20
CA ASN A 95 6.50 -7.85 -4.33
C ASN A 95 5.19 -7.25 -3.79
N LYS A 96 4.34 -8.03 -3.10
CA LYS A 96 3.05 -7.56 -2.60
C LYS A 96 2.72 -8.14 -1.22
N VAL A 97 2.37 -7.26 -0.29
CA VAL A 97 2.02 -7.60 1.10
C VAL A 97 0.78 -6.83 1.52
N LYS A 98 -0.11 -7.46 2.30
CA LYS A 98 -1.21 -6.78 2.97
C LYS A 98 -0.93 -6.67 4.48
N SER A 99 -1.28 -5.53 5.06
CA SER A 99 -1.25 -5.30 6.50
C SER A 99 -2.42 -4.44 6.94
N ILE A 100 -2.64 -4.35 8.24
CA ILE A 100 -3.58 -3.39 8.84
C ILE A 100 -2.79 -2.24 9.45
N LEU A 101 -3.29 -1.02 9.29
CA LEU A 101 -2.81 0.19 9.94
C LEU A 101 -3.93 0.76 10.81
N LEU A 102 -3.59 1.07 12.04
CA LEU A 102 -4.44 1.72 13.01
C LEU A 102 -3.81 3.06 13.39
N ILE A 103 -4.62 4.12 13.35
CA ILE A 103 -4.24 5.44 13.80
C ILE A 103 -5.26 5.88 14.86
N ASN A 104 -4.81 6.10 16.08
CA ASN A 104 -5.62 6.77 17.10
C ASN A 104 -5.24 8.24 17.21
N TYR A 105 -6.26 9.10 17.31
CA TYR A 105 -6.13 10.51 17.62
C TYR A 105 -7.24 10.91 18.59
N GLU A 106 -6.88 11.34 19.79
CA GLU A 106 -7.82 11.65 20.88
C GLU A 106 -8.83 10.53 21.14
N THR A 107 -10.08 10.69 20.69
CA THR A 107 -11.18 9.71 20.83
C THR A 107 -11.56 9.03 19.52
N GLU A 108 -10.87 9.39 18.43
CA GLU A 108 -11.08 8.84 17.10
C GLU A 108 -10.06 7.74 16.79
N THR A 109 -10.53 6.67 16.17
CA THR A 109 -9.69 5.58 15.68
C THR A 109 -9.99 5.37 14.20
N TRP A 110 -8.96 5.43 13.37
CA TRP A 110 -9.04 5.09 11.96
C TRP A 110 -8.36 3.74 11.70
N TYR A 111 -9.06 2.91 10.93
CA TYR A 111 -8.61 1.59 10.52
C TYR A 111 -8.41 1.57 9.01
N PHE A 112 -7.26 1.06 8.57
CA PHE A 112 -6.90 0.99 7.18
C PHE A 112 -6.34 -0.37 6.80
N ASP A 113 -6.88 -0.94 5.74
CA ASP A 113 -6.25 -2.01 4.98
C ASP A 113 -5.17 -1.41 4.08
N ILE A 114 -3.93 -1.82 4.28
CA ILE A 114 -2.75 -1.32 3.56
C ILE A 114 -2.23 -2.39 2.62
N ILE A 115 -2.10 -2.03 1.34
CA ILE A 115 -1.42 -2.86 0.35
C ILE A 115 -0.04 -2.26 0.08
N TRP A 116 0.99 -3.02 0.39
CA TRP A 116 2.38 -2.72 0.08
C TRP A 116 2.75 -3.35 -1.25
N GLU A 117 3.36 -2.57 -2.14
CA GLU A 117 3.99 -3.09 -3.35
C GLU A 117 5.45 -2.63 -3.44
N LYS A 118 6.29 -3.48 -4.04
CA LYS A 118 7.72 -3.19 -4.21
C LYS A 118 7.95 -2.47 -5.53
N GLU A 119 8.31 -1.19 -5.47
CA GLU A 119 8.67 -0.33 -6.60
C GLU A 119 10.15 0.05 -6.53
N ASP A 120 10.91 -0.18 -7.60
CA ASP A 120 12.36 0.11 -7.66
C ASP A 120 13.14 -0.39 -6.41
N ASN A 121 12.83 -1.62 -5.97
CA ASN A 121 13.34 -2.27 -4.76
C ASN A 121 12.93 -1.64 -3.41
N ASN A 122 12.07 -0.63 -3.40
CA ASN A 122 11.52 -0.03 -2.18
C ASN A 122 10.09 -0.50 -1.94
N TRP A 123 9.76 -0.82 -0.68
CA TRP A 123 8.37 -1.07 -0.31
C TRP A 123 7.62 0.24 -0.15
N MET A 124 6.50 0.35 -0.85
CA MET A 124 5.63 1.53 -0.83
C MET A 124 4.19 1.14 -0.55
N ILE A 125 3.45 2.04 0.08
CA ILE A 125 2.00 1.92 0.25
C ILE A 125 1.36 2.23 -1.10
N SER A 126 0.90 1.18 -1.77
CA SER A 126 0.25 1.27 -3.09
C SER A 126 -1.23 1.64 -2.96
N SER A 127 -1.92 1.10 -1.96
CA SER A 127 -3.33 1.36 -1.70
C SER A 127 -3.59 1.42 -0.20
N VAL A 128 -4.49 2.33 0.17
CA VAL A 128 -5.07 2.47 1.50
C VAL A 128 -6.58 2.35 1.37
N GLU A 129 -7.19 1.38 2.06
CA GLU A 129 -8.63 1.17 2.05
C GLU A 129 -9.19 1.37 3.45
N PHE A 130 -10.21 2.23 3.56
CA PHE A 130 -10.96 2.44 4.80
C PHE A 130 -12.02 1.35 4.88
N GLU A 131 -12.12 0.67 6.03
CA GLU A 131 -13.19 -0.30 6.30
C GLU A 131 -14.39 0.38 6.98
#